data_AF-A0A1M7G893-F1
#
_entry.id   AF-A0A1M7G893-F1
#
_cell.length_a   1.000
_cell.length_b   1.000
_cell.length_c   1.000
_cell.angle_alpha   90.00
_cell.angle_beta   90.00
_cell.angle_gamma   90.00
#
_symmetry.space_group_name_H-M   'P 1'
#
loop_
_entity.id
_entity.type
_entity.pdbx_description
1 polymer ?
#
loop_
_entity_poly.entity_id
_entity_poly.type
_entity_poly.pdbx_seq_one_letter_code
_entity_poly.pdbx_strand_id
1 'polypeptide(L)'
;MPGAYAHLTLVNLIREPVRLESRGLTPEAIVPVLDYFRFCELGAVSPDYPYLDLAHPDACQWADRMHYQKTGDMIKAGIDFIRKLSGASQQKTFAWLLGYTSHVVTDVTIHPVIELKVGEYQKNKDKHRICEMHQDAYIFQRLNIGEIGLGEHLDSGIWGCCDKPDSGKLDPIIVMTWQRMLETCYPDPYQRNSPIIDNWHGAFKFIVDKAEEGGALPPFARHVAANIGLTYPAIADLDNQYLKGLATPLGSMDYDQIFERAMENVLTAWSYIAGAVFTNDDKYQTASVNWNLDTGRDVDGNYVYWKSPA
;
A
#
# COMPACT_ATOMS: atom_id res chain seq x y z
N MET A 1 -9.36 -1.04 -4.33
CA MET A 1 -8.09 -0.92 -3.57
C MET A 1 -8.49 -0.90 -2.12
N PRO A 2 -8.05 -1.87 -1.28
CA PRO A 2 -8.32 -1.84 0.14
C PRO A 2 -8.02 -0.41 0.60
N GLY A 3 -8.88 0.13 1.44
CA GLY A 3 -8.69 1.51 1.79
C GLY A 3 -7.35 1.66 2.51
N ALA A 4 -6.84 2.87 2.47
CA ALA A 4 -5.50 3.16 2.95
C ALA A 4 -5.32 2.84 4.45
N TYR A 5 -6.39 2.64 5.24
CA TYR A 5 -6.27 2.19 6.62
C TYR A 5 -5.92 0.72 6.76
N ALA A 6 -6.42 -0.16 5.90
CA ALA A 6 -6.00 -1.57 5.92
C ALA A 6 -4.50 -1.68 5.67
N HIS A 7 -3.96 -0.91 4.72
CA HIS A 7 -2.53 -0.87 4.43
C HIS A 7 -1.69 -0.35 5.59
N LEU A 8 -2.07 0.79 6.17
CA LEU A 8 -1.37 1.37 7.33
C LEU A 8 -1.44 0.43 8.54
N THR A 9 -2.61 -0.15 8.80
CA THR A 9 -2.80 -1.13 9.88
C THR A 9 -1.89 -2.33 9.68
N LEU A 10 -1.82 -2.86 8.46
CA LEU A 10 -1.02 -4.03 8.14
C LEU A 10 0.47 -3.76 8.42
N VAL A 11 1.05 -2.69 7.88
CA VAL A 11 2.49 -2.41 8.07
C VAL A 11 2.85 -2.14 9.53
N ASN A 12 1.95 -1.52 10.30
CA ASN A 12 2.15 -1.29 11.73
C ASN A 12 2.10 -2.58 12.55
N LEU A 13 1.29 -3.57 12.17
CA LEU A 13 1.19 -4.84 12.88
C LEU A 13 2.33 -5.80 12.51
N ILE A 14 2.82 -5.80 11.27
CA ILE A 14 3.89 -6.73 10.85
C ILE A 14 5.30 -6.26 11.22
N ARG A 15 5.51 -4.97 11.53
CA ARG A 15 6.85 -4.42 11.87
C ARG A 15 7.45 -4.98 13.15
N GLU A 16 6.66 -5.69 13.96
CA GLU A 16 7.10 -6.27 15.22
C GLU A 16 8.36 -7.13 15.04
N PRO A 17 9.48 -6.86 15.75
CA PRO A 17 10.76 -7.51 15.50
C PRO A 17 10.67 -9.05 15.50
N VAL A 18 9.91 -9.63 16.43
CA VAL A 18 9.70 -11.08 16.53
C VAL A 18 9.07 -11.66 15.26
N ARG A 19 8.12 -10.94 14.64
CA ARG A 19 7.50 -11.38 13.37
C ARG A 19 8.52 -11.33 12.23
N LEU A 20 9.29 -10.24 12.14
CA LEU A 20 10.33 -10.08 11.11
C LEU A 20 11.40 -11.16 11.24
N GLU A 21 11.88 -11.43 12.45
CA GLU A 21 12.85 -12.49 12.76
C GLU A 21 12.30 -13.88 12.42
N SER A 22 11.03 -14.15 12.75
CA SER A 22 10.38 -15.44 12.43
C SER A 22 10.31 -15.72 10.91
N ARG A 23 10.46 -14.68 10.09
CA ARG A 23 10.46 -14.73 8.63
C ARG A 23 11.87 -14.61 8.04
N GLY A 24 12.90 -14.68 8.88
CA GLY A 24 14.30 -14.74 8.47
C GLY A 24 14.91 -13.40 8.10
N LEU A 25 14.28 -12.27 8.43
CA LEU A 25 14.90 -10.96 8.24
C LEU A 25 16.06 -10.81 9.23
N THR A 26 17.22 -10.40 8.73
CA THR A 26 18.41 -10.18 9.55
C THR A 26 18.36 -8.81 10.24
N PRO A 27 19.16 -8.55 11.29
CA PRO A 27 19.25 -7.23 11.91
C PRO A 27 19.53 -6.10 10.92
N GLU A 28 20.31 -6.36 9.86
CA GLU A 28 20.62 -5.38 8.80
C GLU A 28 19.38 -4.96 8.01
N ALA A 29 18.36 -5.82 7.91
CA ALA A 29 17.07 -5.50 7.29
C ALA A 29 16.05 -4.95 8.31
N ILE A 30 16.05 -5.47 9.55
CA ILE A 30 15.10 -5.07 10.60
C ILE A 30 15.36 -3.64 11.06
N VAL A 31 16.61 -3.28 11.35
CA VAL A 31 16.95 -1.95 11.87
C VAL A 31 16.46 -0.82 10.95
N PRO A 32 16.69 -0.86 9.62
CA PRO A 32 16.14 0.14 8.71
C PRO A 32 14.61 0.25 8.73
N VAL A 33 13.89 -0.87 8.85
CA VAL A 33 12.43 -0.86 8.93
C VAL A 33 11.96 -0.11 10.17
N LEU A 34 12.63 -0.30 11.31
CA LEU A 34 12.26 0.34 12.57
C LEU A 34 12.68 1.81 12.60
N ASP A 35 13.93 2.11 12.24
CA ASP A 35 14.49 3.47 12.26
C ASP A 35 13.81 4.41 11.25
N TYR A 36 13.36 3.86 10.12
CA TYR A 36 12.73 4.59 9.02
C TYR A 36 11.28 4.17 8.79
N PHE A 37 10.57 3.68 9.82
CA PHE A 37 9.23 3.12 9.67
C PHE A 37 8.21 4.05 8.99
N ARG A 38 8.29 5.37 9.25
CA ARG A 38 7.46 6.37 8.57
C ARG A 38 7.53 6.31 7.04
N PHE A 39 8.67 5.91 6.49
CA PHE A 39 8.86 5.72 5.06
C PHE A 39 8.14 4.46 4.58
N CYS A 40 8.07 3.42 5.41
CA CYS A 40 7.26 2.23 5.15
C CYS A 40 5.76 2.56 5.11
N GLU A 41 5.26 3.37 6.05
CA GLU A 41 3.87 3.83 6.03
C GLU A 41 3.57 4.67 4.79
N LEU A 42 4.45 5.61 4.46
CA LEU A 42 4.37 6.38 3.21
C LEU A 42 4.30 5.44 2.00
N GLY A 43 5.17 4.44 1.93
CA GLY A 43 5.19 3.47 0.85
C GLY A 43 3.86 2.71 0.72
N ALA A 44 3.25 2.33 1.85
CA ALA A 44 2.00 1.57 1.89
C ALA A 44 0.78 2.31 1.31
N VAL A 45 0.86 3.63 1.18
CA VAL A 45 -0.20 4.47 0.58
C VAL A 45 0.25 5.17 -0.71
N SER A 46 1.54 5.05 -1.07
CA SER A 46 2.13 5.73 -2.23
C SER A 46 1.47 5.36 -3.57
N PRO A 47 1.14 4.09 -3.87
CA PRO A 47 0.49 3.75 -5.16
C PRO A 47 -0.79 4.56 -5.45
N ASP A 48 -1.51 5.01 -4.41
CA ASP A 48 -2.76 5.76 -4.52
C ASP A 48 -2.60 7.27 -4.68
N TYR A 49 -1.43 7.80 -4.34
CA TYR A 49 -1.12 9.24 -4.43
C TYR A 49 -1.47 9.90 -5.78
N PRO A 50 -1.28 9.27 -6.96
CA PRO A 50 -1.63 9.92 -8.22
C PRO A 50 -3.14 10.06 -8.44
N TYR A 51 -3.96 9.12 -7.94
CA TYR A 51 -5.41 9.37 -7.87
C TYR A 51 -5.69 10.60 -7.04
N LEU A 52 -4.78 10.88 -6.10
CA LEU A 52 -4.78 12.04 -5.24
C LEU A 52 -4.39 13.38 -5.86
N ASP A 53 -4.23 13.50 -7.16
CA ASP A 53 -4.00 14.79 -7.81
C ASP A 53 -5.22 15.23 -8.64
N LEU A 54 -6.17 15.94 -7.99
CA LEU A 54 -7.37 16.45 -8.67
C LEU A 54 -7.08 17.63 -9.60
N ALA A 55 -5.93 18.30 -9.41
CA ALA A 55 -5.52 19.40 -10.28
C ALA A 55 -4.94 18.90 -11.61
N HIS A 56 -4.40 17.68 -11.64
CA HIS A 56 -3.84 17.04 -12.82
C HIS A 56 -4.49 15.67 -13.07
N PRO A 57 -5.67 15.61 -13.71
CA PRO A 57 -6.41 14.36 -13.91
C PRO A 57 -5.62 13.24 -14.59
N ASP A 58 -4.64 13.58 -15.45
CA ASP A 58 -3.77 12.59 -16.10
C ASP A 58 -2.87 11.81 -15.12
N ALA A 59 -2.71 12.29 -13.88
CA ALA A 59 -2.01 11.57 -12.82
C ALA A 59 -2.67 10.22 -12.51
N CYS A 60 -3.99 10.08 -12.68
CA CYS A 60 -4.69 8.82 -12.45
C CYS A 60 -4.12 7.67 -13.30
N GLN A 61 -3.61 7.98 -14.49
CA GLN A 61 -3.03 6.96 -15.36
C GLN A 61 -1.73 6.39 -14.77
N TRP A 62 -0.99 7.17 -13.96
CA TRP A 62 0.19 6.66 -13.25
C TRP A 62 -0.20 5.69 -12.14
N ALA A 63 -1.29 5.97 -11.42
CA ALA A 63 -1.83 5.02 -10.47
C ALA A 63 -2.36 3.77 -11.18
N ASP A 64 -3.13 3.89 -12.27
CA ASP A 64 -3.60 2.74 -13.05
C ASP A 64 -2.44 1.83 -13.51
N ARG A 65 -1.31 2.43 -13.91
CA ARG A 65 -0.11 1.67 -14.25
C ARG A 65 0.42 0.90 -13.04
N MET A 66 0.52 1.52 -11.87
CA MET A 66 0.97 0.84 -10.64
C MET A 66 -0.02 -0.21 -10.12
N HIS A 67 -1.29 -0.17 -10.54
CA HIS A 67 -2.31 -1.14 -10.12
C HIS A 67 -2.59 -2.26 -11.13
N TYR A 68 -2.32 -2.06 -12.41
CA TYR A 68 -2.73 -3.04 -13.44
C TYR A 68 -1.58 -3.58 -14.29
N GLN A 69 -0.43 -2.92 -14.28
CA GLN A 69 0.65 -3.19 -15.22
C GLN A 69 1.98 -3.25 -14.49
N LYS A 70 2.85 -4.18 -14.89
CA LYS A 70 4.26 -4.22 -14.43
C LYS A 70 4.43 -4.10 -12.91
N THR A 71 3.47 -4.58 -12.11
CA THR A 71 3.40 -4.34 -10.67
C THR A 71 4.55 -5.03 -9.93
N GLY A 72 4.91 -6.25 -10.34
CA GLY A 72 6.13 -6.92 -9.88
C GLY A 72 7.40 -6.28 -10.42
N ASP A 73 7.40 -5.80 -11.67
CA ASP A 73 8.57 -5.16 -12.27
C ASP A 73 8.92 -3.81 -11.61
N MET A 74 7.92 -3.06 -11.14
CA MET A 74 8.13 -1.88 -10.30
C MET A 74 8.90 -2.23 -9.02
N ILE A 75 8.55 -3.33 -8.35
CA ILE A 75 9.25 -3.81 -7.15
C ILE A 75 10.70 -4.19 -7.50
N LYS A 76 10.90 -4.92 -8.60
CA LYS A 76 12.25 -5.30 -9.08
C LYS A 76 13.11 -4.07 -9.38
N ALA A 77 12.56 -3.07 -10.07
CA ALA A 77 13.25 -1.82 -10.35
C ALA A 77 13.67 -1.08 -9.07
N GLY A 78 12.82 -1.12 -8.03
CA GLY A 78 13.14 -0.58 -6.71
C GLY A 78 14.31 -1.31 -6.05
N ILE A 79 14.29 -2.65 -6.04
CA ILE A 79 15.39 -3.48 -5.51
C ILE A 79 16.72 -3.17 -6.21
N ASP A 80 16.70 -3.14 -7.55
CA ASP A 80 17.89 -2.87 -8.35
C ASP A 80 18.47 -1.48 -8.09
N PHE A 81 17.62 -0.51 -7.74
CA PHE A 81 18.06 0.82 -7.34
C PHE A 81 18.65 0.82 -5.93
N ILE A 82 17.98 0.20 -4.95
CA ILE A 82 18.44 0.12 -3.54
C ILE A 82 19.82 -0.52 -3.44
N ARG A 83 20.10 -1.57 -4.23
CA ARG A 83 21.42 -2.25 -4.26
C ARG A 83 22.58 -1.33 -4.68
N LYS A 84 22.29 -0.19 -5.31
CA LYS A 84 23.27 0.83 -5.71
C LYS A 84 23.41 1.97 -4.69
N LEU A 85 22.55 2.00 -3.68
CA LEU A 85 22.59 2.98 -2.59
C LEU A 85 23.38 2.44 -1.40
N SER A 86 23.74 3.32 -0.47
CA SER A 86 24.31 2.96 0.82
C SER A 86 23.86 3.93 1.92
N GLY A 87 24.06 3.56 3.18
CA GLY A 87 23.73 4.39 4.34
C GLY A 87 22.25 4.76 4.42
N ALA A 88 21.95 5.95 4.95
CA ALA A 88 20.59 6.42 5.18
C ALA A 88 19.71 6.41 3.91
N SER A 89 20.29 6.72 2.74
CA SER A 89 19.55 6.67 1.47
C SER A 89 19.07 5.25 1.16
N GLN A 90 19.92 4.24 1.34
CA GLN A 90 19.52 2.84 1.14
C GLN A 90 18.44 2.43 2.14
N GLN A 91 18.60 2.82 3.41
CA GLN A 91 17.70 2.42 4.49
C GLN A 91 16.30 3.03 4.34
N LYS A 92 16.20 4.33 4.03
CA LYS A 92 14.93 5.02 3.73
C LYS A 92 14.23 4.40 2.52
N THR A 93 14.96 4.22 1.42
CA THR A 93 14.39 3.64 0.19
C THR A 93 13.95 2.19 0.40
N PHE A 94 14.72 1.41 1.17
CA PHE A 94 14.36 0.05 1.54
C PHE A 94 13.06 0.02 2.36
N ALA A 95 12.96 0.80 3.42
CA ALA A 95 11.74 0.90 4.23
C ALA A 95 10.53 1.32 3.38
N TRP A 96 10.69 2.32 2.50
CA TRP A 96 9.65 2.76 1.58
C TRP A 96 9.21 1.67 0.60
N LEU A 97 10.15 0.93 0.00
CA LEU A 97 9.83 -0.14 -0.94
C LEU A 97 9.11 -1.31 -0.26
N LEU A 98 9.44 -1.61 1.00
CA LEU A 98 8.69 -2.59 1.79
C LEU A 98 7.24 -2.13 2.00
N GLY A 99 7.04 -0.84 2.27
CA GLY A 99 5.71 -0.22 2.29
C GLY A 99 4.96 -0.38 0.97
N TYR A 100 5.58 0.06 -0.14
CA TYR A 100 5.03 -0.03 -1.49
C TYR A 100 4.65 -1.48 -1.84
N THR A 101 5.51 -2.44 -1.50
CA THR A 101 5.24 -3.85 -1.73
C THR A 101 4.09 -4.36 -0.85
N SER A 102 3.97 -3.87 0.38
CA SER A 102 2.87 -4.22 1.27
C SER A 102 1.53 -3.82 0.66
N HIS A 103 1.45 -2.64 0.06
CA HIS A 103 0.27 -2.22 -0.68
C HIS A 103 -0.10 -3.24 -1.77
N VAL A 104 0.83 -3.47 -2.71
CA VAL A 104 0.67 -4.40 -3.83
C VAL A 104 0.22 -5.78 -3.36
N VAL A 105 0.90 -6.37 -2.38
CA VAL A 105 0.61 -7.74 -1.92
C VAL A 105 -0.71 -7.83 -1.15
N THR A 106 -1.06 -6.78 -0.41
CA THR A 106 -2.35 -6.71 0.30
C THR A 106 -3.50 -6.68 -0.69
N ASP A 107 -3.42 -5.86 -1.74
CA ASP A 107 -4.42 -5.79 -2.80
C ASP A 107 -4.59 -7.14 -3.49
N VAL A 108 -3.49 -7.76 -3.92
CA VAL A 108 -3.54 -9.07 -4.59
C VAL A 108 -4.15 -10.14 -3.68
N THR A 109 -4.01 -10.00 -2.36
CA THR A 109 -4.60 -10.93 -1.40
C THR A 109 -6.08 -10.65 -1.17
N ILE A 110 -6.47 -9.40 -0.92
CA ILE A 110 -7.81 -9.05 -0.41
C ILE A 110 -8.82 -8.85 -1.55
N HIS A 111 -8.44 -8.24 -2.66
CA HIS A 111 -9.37 -7.93 -3.74
C HIS A 111 -10.09 -9.11 -4.39
N PRO A 112 -9.48 -10.29 -4.56
CA PRO A 112 -10.22 -11.48 -4.99
C PRO A 112 -11.48 -11.72 -4.14
N VAL A 113 -11.40 -11.48 -2.83
CA VAL A 113 -12.52 -11.65 -1.90
C VAL A 113 -13.57 -10.57 -2.09
N ILE A 114 -13.15 -9.32 -2.30
CA ILE A 114 -14.07 -8.21 -2.56
C ILE A 114 -14.78 -8.42 -3.91
N GLU A 115 -14.07 -8.81 -4.96
CA GLU A 115 -14.63 -9.16 -6.27
C GLU A 115 -15.64 -10.31 -6.15
N LEU A 116 -15.35 -11.35 -5.37
CA LEU A 116 -16.29 -12.44 -5.08
C LEU A 116 -17.54 -11.97 -4.30
N LYS A 117 -17.40 -10.98 -3.43
CA LYS A 117 -18.49 -10.43 -2.62
C LYS A 117 -19.41 -9.48 -3.40
N VAL A 118 -18.85 -8.59 -4.21
CA VAL A 118 -19.59 -7.48 -4.85
C VAL A 118 -19.62 -7.51 -6.37
N GLY A 119 -18.85 -8.41 -6.99
CA GLY A 119 -18.69 -8.52 -8.43
C GLY A 119 -17.53 -7.70 -9.00
N GLU A 120 -17.35 -7.80 -10.32
CA GLU A 120 -16.31 -7.11 -11.08
C GLU A 120 -16.28 -5.60 -10.80
N TYR A 121 -15.09 -5.07 -10.49
CA TYR A 121 -14.89 -3.68 -10.06
C TYR A 121 -15.53 -2.67 -11.02
N GLN A 122 -15.24 -2.77 -12.33
CA GLN A 122 -15.73 -1.78 -13.31
C GLN A 122 -17.26 -1.65 -13.36
N LYS A 123 -17.99 -2.70 -12.97
CA LYS A 123 -19.46 -2.72 -12.92
C LYS A 123 -20.04 -2.41 -11.54
N ASN A 124 -19.23 -2.50 -10.48
CA ASN A 124 -19.68 -2.46 -9.09
C ASN A 124 -18.85 -1.52 -8.20
N LYS A 125 -18.25 -0.46 -8.77
CA LYS A 125 -17.34 0.46 -8.07
C LYS A 125 -17.85 0.94 -6.71
N ASP A 126 -19.12 1.36 -6.65
CA ASP A 126 -19.71 1.85 -5.39
C ASP A 126 -19.82 0.75 -4.32
N LYS A 127 -20.26 -0.46 -4.71
CA LYS A 127 -20.38 -1.59 -3.78
C LYS A 127 -19.01 -2.08 -3.32
N HIS A 128 -18.04 -2.10 -4.23
CA HIS A 128 -16.66 -2.46 -3.95
C HIS A 128 -16.08 -1.52 -2.88
N ARG A 129 -16.25 -0.22 -3.10
CA ARG A 129 -15.84 0.81 -2.15
C ARG A 129 -16.52 0.68 -0.79
N ILE A 130 -17.84 0.45 -0.77
CA ILE A 130 -18.56 0.27 0.50
C ILE A 130 -17.97 -0.94 1.25
N CYS A 131 -17.76 -2.07 0.58
CA CYS A 131 -17.13 -3.25 1.16
C CYS A 131 -15.76 -2.93 1.79
N GLU A 132 -14.90 -2.25 1.04
CA GLU A 132 -13.57 -1.80 1.52
C GLU A 132 -13.66 -0.88 2.72
N MET A 133 -14.57 0.11 2.70
CA MET A 133 -14.69 1.08 3.79
C MET A 133 -15.14 0.42 5.10
N HIS A 134 -16.00 -0.59 5.05
CA HIS A 134 -16.36 -1.38 6.23
C HIS A 134 -15.18 -2.21 6.75
N GLN A 135 -14.41 -2.81 5.84
CA GLN A 135 -13.23 -3.61 6.16
C GLN A 135 -12.13 -2.75 6.80
N ASP A 136 -11.86 -1.58 6.23
CA ASP A 136 -10.92 -0.57 6.73
C ASP A 136 -11.31 -0.07 8.12
N ALA A 137 -12.54 0.42 8.28
CA ALA A 137 -13.02 0.95 9.55
C ALA A 137 -12.97 -0.11 10.65
N TYR A 138 -13.25 -1.38 10.31
CA TYR A 138 -13.13 -2.50 11.22
C TYR A 138 -11.68 -2.79 11.63
N ILE A 139 -10.77 -2.97 10.66
CA ILE A 139 -9.41 -3.40 10.97
C ILE A 139 -8.57 -2.29 11.60
N PHE A 140 -8.84 -1.04 11.25
CA PHE A 140 -8.14 0.13 11.79
C PHE A 140 -8.21 0.20 13.32
N GLN A 141 -9.28 -0.33 13.93
CA GLN A 141 -9.40 -0.43 15.39
C GLN A 141 -8.24 -1.21 16.04
N ARG A 142 -7.60 -2.13 15.31
CA ARG A 142 -6.45 -2.90 15.80
C ARG A 142 -5.22 -2.05 16.06
N LEU A 143 -5.09 -0.87 15.44
CA LEU A 143 -4.01 0.06 15.76
C LEU A 143 -4.15 0.65 17.16
N ASN A 144 -5.35 0.62 17.74
CA ASN A 144 -5.63 1.06 19.10
C ASN A 144 -5.12 2.49 19.39
N ILE A 145 -5.16 3.37 18.39
CA ILE A 145 -4.60 4.74 18.47
C ILE A 145 -5.51 5.77 19.16
N GLY A 146 -6.67 5.37 19.70
CA GLY A 146 -7.59 6.27 20.40
C GLY A 146 -8.15 7.40 19.51
N GLU A 147 -8.97 8.29 20.08
CA GLU A 147 -9.68 9.36 19.32
C GLU A 147 -8.76 10.49 18.84
N ILE A 148 -7.65 10.75 19.54
CA ILE A 148 -6.69 11.83 19.22
C ILE A 148 -5.67 11.37 18.14
N GLY A 149 -5.55 10.06 17.92
CA GLY A 149 -4.30 9.48 17.43
C GLY A 149 -4.06 9.41 15.92
N LEU A 150 -5.04 9.61 15.03
CA LEU A 150 -4.76 9.46 13.59
C LEU A 150 -4.03 10.68 13.00
N GLY A 151 -4.46 11.90 13.32
CA GLY A 151 -3.78 13.10 12.84
C GLY A 151 -2.39 13.23 13.44
N GLU A 152 -2.24 12.97 14.74
CA GLU A 152 -0.93 12.90 15.38
C GLU A 152 -0.05 11.78 14.82
N HIS A 153 -0.63 10.62 14.43
CA HIS A 153 0.10 9.53 13.79
C HIS A 153 0.56 9.88 12.37
N LEU A 154 -0.25 10.59 11.59
CA LEU A 154 0.13 11.05 10.25
C LEU A 154 1.14 12.21 10.30
N ASP A 155 0.95 13.14 11.24
CA ASP A 155 1.85 14.27 11.52
C ASP A 155 3.24 13.82 11.94
N SER A 156 3.32 12.86 12.86
CA SER A 156 4.60 12.30 13.33
C SER A 156 5.16 11.21 12.39
N GLY A 157 4.32 10.64 11.52
CA GLY A 157 4.63 9.61 10.54
C GLY A 157 4.92 10.17 9.15
N ILE A 158 3.94 10.07 8.24
CA ILE A 158 4.11 10.35 6.81
C ILE A 158 4.56 11.78 6.52
N TRP A 159 4.09 12.79 7.27
CA TRP A 159 4.53 14.18 7.06
C TRP A 159 5.98 14.43 7.49
N GLY A 160 6.52 13.55 8.34
CA GLY A 160 7.93 13.51 8.68
C GLY A 160 8.83 12.96 7.56
N CYS A 161 8.28 12.53 6.41
CA CYS A 161 9.02 12.03 5.24
C CYS A 161 9.34 13.13 4.21
N CYS A 162 9.73 14.31 4.66
CA CYS A 162 9.96 15.49 3.83
C CYS A 162 11.44 15.81 3.60
N ASP A 163 11.75 16.57 2.54
CA ASP A 163 13.10 17.10 2.26
C ASP A 163 13.62 17.93 3.44
N LYS A 164 12.77 18.84 3.91
CA LYS A 164 12.99 19.68 5.08
C LYS A 164 11.63 19.85 5.77
N PRO A 165 11.62 20.03 7.10
CA PRO A 165 10.40 20.41 7.81
C PRO A 165 9.70 21.57 7.09
N ASP A 166 8.39 21.45 6.90
CA ASP A 166 7.52 22.46 6.28
C ASP A 166 7.79 22.80 4.81
N SER A 167 8.64 22.04 4.10
CA SER A 167 8.91 22.31 2.67
C SER A 167 7.72 22.01 1.76
N GLY A 168 6.77 21.19 2.23
CA GLY A 168 5.70 20.62 1.41
C GLY A 168 6.19 19.63 0.35
N LYS A 169 7.47 19.24 0.39
CA LYS A 169 8.10 18.33 -0.57
C LYS A 169 8.55 17.05 0.11
N LEU A 170 8.48 15.96 -0.65
CA LEU A 170 8.89 14.65 -0.17
C LEU A 170 10.42 14.56 -0.09
N ASP A 171 10.92 13.64 0.74
CA ASP A 171 12.36 13.35 0.81
C ASP A 171 12.93 13.08 -0.60
N PRO A 172 14.00 13.77 -1.04
CA PRO A 172 14.55 13.64 -2.38
C PRO A 172 14.96 12.21 -2.75
N ILE A 173 15.38 11.38 -1.79
CA ILE A 173 15.74 9.99 -2.12
C ILE A 173 14.51 9.19 -2.54
N ILE A 174 13.34 9.47 -1.94
CA ILE A 174 12.09 8.79 -2.26
C ILE A 174 11.55 9.28 -3.60
N VAL A 175 11.58 10.60 -3.85
CA VAL A 175 11.22 11.17 -5.16
C VAL A 175 12.07 10.53 -6.27
N MET A 176 13.39 10.50 -6.09
CA MET A 176 14.30 9.90 -7.07
C MET A 176 14.03 8.40 -7.25
N THR A 177 13.82 7.65 -6.17
CA THR A 177 13.52 6.22 -6.23
C THR A 177 12.27 5.98 -7.08
N TRP A 178 11.19 6.68 -6.77
CA TRP A 178 9.90 6.48 -7.42
C TRP A 178 9.95 6.88 -8.90
N GLN A 179 10.59 8.01 -9.22
CA GLN A 179 10.84 8.42 -10.59
C GLN A 179 11.65 7.37 -11.36
N ARG A 180 12.71 6.81 -10.76
CA ARG A 180 13.51 5.75 -11.39
C ARG A 180 12.72 4.47 -11.65
N MET A 181 11.88 4.04 -10.72
CA MET A 181 11.01 2.89 -10.91
C MET A 181 10.04 3.13 -12.08
N LEU A 182 9.38 4.29 -12.12
CA LEU A 182 8.43 4.66 -13.16
C LEU A 182 9.10 4.81 -14.53
N GLU A 183 10.24 5.49 -14.60
CA GLU A 183 11.05 5.65 -15.82
C GLU A 183 11.50 4.29 -16.37
N THR A 184 11.99 3.40 -15.50
CA THR A 184 12.46 2.06 -15.87
C THR A 184 11.31 1.20 -16.42
N CYS A 185 10.15 1.23 -15.76
CA CYS A 185 9.01 0.39 -16.15
C CYS A 185 8.23 0.99 -17.33
N TYR A 186 8.23 2.31 -17.49
CA TYR A 186 7.37 3.02 -18.44
C TYR A 186 8.13 4.15 -19.15
N PRO A 187 9.18 3.84 -19.94
CA PRO A 187 10.02 4.87 -20.57
C PRO A 187 9.20 5.79 -21.49
N ASP A 188 8.34 5.24 -22.36
CA ASP A 188 7.58 6.08 -23.31
C ASP A 188 6.49 6.94 -22.62
N PRO A 189 5.68 6.42 -21.68
CA PRO A 189 4.80 7.28 -20.88
C PRO A 189 5.57 8.32 -20.07
N TYR A 190 6.70 7.94 -19.47
CA TYR A 190 7.52 8.83 -18.65
C TYR A 190 8.09 9.99 -19.47
N GLN A 191 8.61 9.71 -20.66
CA GLN A 191 9.13 10.75 -21.56
C GLN A 191 8.05 11.72 -22.03
N ARG A 192 6.82 11.22 -22.25
CA ARG A 192 5.69 12.04 -22.72
C ARG A 192 5.08 12.91 -21.63
N ASN A 193 4.97 12.38 -20.42
CA ASN A 193 4.31 13.05 -19.30
C ASN A 193 4.94 12.62 -17.96
N SER A 194 6.15 13.10 -17.67
CA SER A 194 6.86 12.71 -16.45
C SER A 194 6.07 13.11 -15.20
N PRO A 195 5.97 12.22 -14.19
CA PRO A 195 5.23 12.49 -12.97
C PRO A 195 5.94 13.54 -12.10
N ILE A 196 5.14 14.41 -11.47
CA ILE A 196 5.61 15.35 -10.44
C ILE A 196 5.21 14.79 -9.07
N ILE A 197 6.07 13.96 -8.48
CA ILE A 197 5.78 13.24 -7.22
C ILE A 197 5.40 14.19 -6.08
N ASP A 198 6.04 15.35 -5.99
CA ASP A 198 5.72 16.36 -4.97
C ASP A 198 4.28 16.89 -5.09
N ASN A 199 3.73 16.98 -6.30
CA ASN A 199 2.31 17.37 -6.47
C ASN A 199 1.39 16.31 -5.87
N TRP A 200 1.70 15.04 -6.09
CA TRP A 200 0.90 13.95 -5.53
C TRP A 200 0.98 13.92 -4.00
N HIS A 201 2.18 14.13 -3.45
CA HIS A 201 2.37 14.21 -2.00
C HIS A 201 1.63 15.41 -1.39
N GLY A 202 1.76 16.60 -1.98
CA GLY A 202 1.06 17.80 -1.52
C GLY A 202 -0.45 17.66 -1.60
N ALA A 203 -0.96 17.00 -2.64
CA ALA A 203 -2.40 16.78 -2.80
C ALA A 203 -2.94 15.68 -1.86
N PHE A 204 -2.12 14.70 -1.49
CA PHE A 204 -2.44 13.78 -0.39
C PHE A 204 -2.51 14.51 0.95
N LYS A 205 -1.50 15.32 1.28
CA LYS A 205 -1.50 16.15 2.50
C LYS A 205 -2.73 17.04 2.61
N PHE A 206 -3.05 17.77 1.54
CA PHE A 206 -4.25 18.62 1.49
C PHE A 206 -5.55 17.86 1.81
N ILE A 207 -5.71 16.64 1.31
CA ILE A 207 -6.90 15.82 1.60
C ILE A 207 -6.97 15.40 3.05
N VAL A 208 -5.85 14.99 3.64
CA VAL A 208 -5.80 14.58 5.05
C VAL A 208 -6.10 15.77 5.96
N ASP A 209 -5.41 16.90 5.77
CA ASP A 209 -5.62 18.12 6.56
C ASP A 209 -7.09 18.55 6.55
N LYS A 210 -7.74 18.53 5.38
CA LYS A 210 -9.16 18.90 5.23
C LYS A 210 -10.12 17.97 5.94
N ALA A 211 -9.72 16.73 6.17
CA ALA A 211 -10.58 15.74 6.77
C ALA A 211 -10.49 15.69 8.28
N GLU A 212 -9.31 15.98 8.83
CA GLU A 212 -9.10 16.16 10.27
C GLU A 212 -9.86 17.37 10.81
N GLU A 213 -9.91 18.47 10.06
CA GLU A 213 -10.74 19.64 10.38
C GLU A 213 -12.25 19.30 10.50
N GLY A 214 -12.70 18.17 9.92
CA GLY A 214 -14.10 17.73 9.90
C GLY A 214 -14.51 16.73 10.99
N GLY A 215 -13.59 16.28 11.85
CA GLY A 215 -13.90 15.35 12.96
C GLY A 215 -14.30 13.92 12.55
N ALA A 216 -14.05 13.52 11.30
CA ALA A 216 -14.31 12.16 10.79
C ALA A 216 -12.98 11.51 10.36
N LEU A 217 -12.93 10.17 10.31
CA LEU A 217 -11.77 9.46 9.75
C LEU A 217 -11.45 10.01 8.34
N PRO A 218 -10.23 10.53 8.11
CA PRO A 218 -9.81 11.07 6.83
C PRO A 218 -10.16 10.18 5.62
N PRO A 219 -10.93 10.67 4.63
CA PRO A 219 -11.30 9.92 3.43
C PRO A 219 -10.19 9.98 2.36
N PHE A 220 -8.97 9.60 2.71
CA PHE A 220 -7.86 9.53 1.74
C PHE A 220 -7.85 8.26 0.86
N ALA A 221 -8.79 7.33 1.07
CA ALA A 221 -9.13 6.29 0.08
C ALA A 221 -9.91 6.93 -1.09
N ARG A 222 -9.17 7.66 -1.95
CA ARG A 222 -9.71 8.45 -3.06
C ARG A 222 -10.28 7.49 -4.11
N HIS A 223 -11.60 7.40 -4.19
CA HIS A 223 -12.30 8.23 -5.16
C HIS A 223 -13.60 8.91 -4.70
N VAL A 224 -14.07 8.82 -3.45
CA VAL A 224 -15.44 9.29 -3.18
C VAL A 224 -15.72 9.83 -1.77
N ALA A 225 -15.74 11.15 -1.67
CA ALA A 225 -16.62 11.83 -0.72
C ALA A 225 -17.12 13.16 -1.30
N ALA A 226 -16.33 13.85 -2.13
CA ALA A 226 -16.77 15.15 -2.67
C ALA A 226 -17.79 15.06 -3.83
N ASN A 227 -17.78 13.99 -4.64
CA ASN A 227 -18.72 13.84 -5.76
C ASN A 227 -19.79 12.74 -5.59
N ILE A 228 -19.79 12.00 -4.46
CA ILE A 228 -20.79 10.94 -4.19
C ILE A 228 -21.19 10.79 -2.70
N GLY A 229 -20.64 11.61 -1.78
CA GLY A 229 -21.15 11.72 -0.41
C GLY A 229 -20.96 10.52 0.53
N LEU A 230 -20.02 9.61 0.27
CA LEU A 230 -19.75 8.49 1.18
C LEU A 230 -18.73 8.85 2.26
N THR A 231 -19.05 8.55 3.52
CA THR A 231 -18.19 8.66 4.70
C THR A 231 -17.90 7.26 5.25
N TYR A 232 -16.76 7.07 5.93
CA TYR A 232 -16.48 5.79 6.60
C TYR A 232 -17.59 5.47 7.60
N PRO A 233 -18.05 4.20 7.68
CA PRO A 233 -19.04 3.81 8.67
C PRO A 233 -18.46 3.95 10.08
N ALA A 234 -19.28 4.39 11.03
CA ALA A 234 -18.91 4.31 12.44
C ALA A 234 -18.81 2.84 12.86
N ILE A 235 -18.10 2.55 13.95
CA ILE A 235 -17.92 1.18 14.45
C ILE A 235 -19.25 0.50 14.77
N ALA A 236 -20.23 1.25 15.26
CA ALA A 236 -21.57 0.75 15.53
C ALA A 236 -22.36 0.40 14.24
N ASP A 237 -21.97 0.97 13.10
CA ASP A 237 -22.64 0.83 11.81
C ASP A 237 -21.91 -0.16 10.88
N LEU A 238 -20.92 -0.89 11.39
CA LEU A 238 -20.20 -1.88 10.60
C LEU A 238 -21.13 -3.03 10.19
N ASP A 239 -21.22 -3.28 8.88
CA ASP A 239 -22.04 -4.35 8.34
C ASP A 239 -21.25 -5.67 8.29
N ASN A 240 -21.69 -6.61 9.12
CA ASN A 240 -21.10 -7.95 9.21
C ASN A 240 -21.08 -8.71 7.89
N GLN A 241 -21.90 -8.36 6.90
CA GLN A 241 -21.88 -9.00 5.59
C GLN A 241 -20.56 -8.79 4.84
N TYR A 242 -19.80 -7.75 5.20
CA TYR A 242 -18.48 -7.42 4.63
C TYR A 242 -17.33 -7.94 5.50
N LEU A 243 -17.63 -8.55 6.64
CA LEU A 243 -16.65 -8.97 7.65
C LEU A 243 -16.69 -10.47 7.96
N LYS A 244 -17.85 -11.11 7.83
CA LYS A 244 -18.08 -12.49 8.29
C LYS A 244 -18.42 -13.43 7.14
N GLY A 245 -17.86 -14.64 7.16
CA GLY A 245 -18.17 -15.71 6.22
C GLY A 245 -17.98 -15.36 4.74
N LEU A 246 -17.00 -14.51 4.42
CA LEU A 246 -16.72 -14.05 3.06
C LEU A 246 -16.26 -15.21 2.17
N ALA A 247 -16.74 -15.26 0.94
CA ALA A 247 -16.28 -16.23 -0.04
C ALA A 247 -14.85 -15.90 -0.46
N THR A 248 -13.94 -16.87 -0.33
CA THR A 248 -12.56 -16.78 -0.82
C THR A 248 -12.28 -17.91 -1.81
N PRO A 249 -11.19 -17.84 -2.60
CA PRO A 249 -10.79 -18.95 -3.46
C PRO A 249 -10.49 -20.26 -2.72
N LEU A 250 -10.30 -20.23 -1.39
CA LEU A 250 -10.06 -21.40 -0.54
C LEU A 250 -11.25 -21.78 0.37
N GLY A 251 -12.43 -21.21 0.12
CA GLY A 251 -13.63 -21.42 0.93
C GLY A 251 -14.01 -20.20 1.78
N SER A 252 -14.98 -20.35 2.68
CA SER A 252 -15.47 -19.24 3.49
C SER A 252 -14.47 -18.86 4.59
N MET A 253 -14.21 -17.55 4.76
CA MET A 253 -13.34 -17.01 5.80
C MET A 253 -13.90 -15.70 6.36
N ASP A 254 -13.65 -15.42 7.63
CA ASP A 254 -13.86 -14.08 8.20
C ASP A 254 -12.75 -13.12 7.74
N TYR A 255 -13.06 -11.82 7.71
CA TYR A 255 -12.12 -10.79 7.26
C TYR A 255 -10.84 -10.76 8.10
N ASP A 256 -10.91 -11.07 9.40
CA ASP A 256 -9.71 -11.24 10.24
C ASP A 256 -8.75 -12.29 9.67
N GLN A 257 -9.28 -13.44 9.22
CA GLN A 257 -8.46 -14.53 8.67
C GLN A 257 -7.86 -14.15 7.31
N ILE A 258 -8.62 -13.39 6.51
CA ILE A 258 -8.16 -12.85 5.22
C ILE A 258 -7.05 -11.83 5.44
N PHE A 259 -7.20 -10.95 6.44
CA PHE A 259 -6.21 -9.95 6.79
C PHE A 259 -4.93 -10.57 7.34
N GLU A 260 -5.01 -11.58 8.22
CA GLU A 260 -3.84 -12.34 8.67
C GLU A 260 -3.14 -13.04 7.48
N ARG A 261 -3.90 -13.59 6.53
CA ARG A 261 -3.31 -14.14 5.29
C ARG A 261 -2.56 -13.06 4.51
N ALA A 262 -3.10 -11.86 4.38
CA ALA A 262 -2.40 -10.74 3.74
C ALA A 262 -1.11 -10.40 4.50
N MET A 263 -1.14 -10.35 5.84
CA MET A 263 0.06 -10.14 6.66
C MET A 263 1.14 -11.20 6.39
N GLU A 264 0.78 -12.48 6.32
CA GLU A 264 1.73 -13.56 6.05
C GLU A 264 2.32 -13.50 4.63
N ASN A 265 1.51 -13.12 3.64
CA ASN A 265 1.99 -12.91 2.28
C ASN A 265 2.94 -11.72 2.19
N VAL A 266 2.62 -10.61 2.86
CA VAL A 266 3.48 -9.42 2.91
C VAL A 266 4.80 -9.74 3.61
N LEU A 267 4.76 -10.41 4.75
CA LEU A 267 5.98 -10.86 5.46
C LEU A 267 6.87 -11.75 4.58
N THR A 268 6.26 -12.65 3.80
CA THR A 268 6.99 -13.48 2.84
C THR A 268 7.63 -12.61 1.75
N ALA A 269 6.89 -11.66 1.17
CA ALA A 269 7.44 -10.73 0.18
C ALA A 269 8.57 -9.85 0.74
N TRP A 270 8.43 -9.35 1.97
CA TRP A 270 9.47 -8.60 2.68
C TRP A 270 10.75 -9.42 2.85
N SER A 271 10.63 -10.71 3.18
CA SER A 271 11.80 -11.59 3.29
C SER A 271 12.56 -11.72 1.97
N TYR A 272 11.86 -11.75 0.82
CA TYR A 272 12.50 -11.81 -0.49
C TYR A 272 13.20 -10.50 -0.86
N ILE A 273 12.59 -9.35 -0.55
CA ILE A 273 13.21 -8.04 -0.78
C ILE A 273 14.43 -7.86 0.12
N ALA A 274 14.33 -8.21 1.40
CA ALA A 274 15.44 -8.16 2.35
C ALA A 274 16.61 -9.04 1.87
N GLY A 275 16.32 -10.28 1.46
CA GLY A 275 17.33 -11.17 0.89
C GLY A 275 17.99 -10.62 -0.37
N ALA A 276 17.21 -10.00 -1.27
CA ALA A 276 17.74 -9.39 -2.48
C ALA A 276 18.69 -8.21 -2.19
N VAL A 277 18.34 -7.38 -1.22
CA VAL A 277 19.10 -6.17 -0.88
C VAL A 277 20.34 -6.48 -0.06
N PHE A 278 20.23 -7.34 0.96
CA PHE A 278 21.30 -7.52 1.96
C PHE A 278 22.09 -8.81 1.80
N THR A 279 21.55 -9.83 1.14
CA THR A 279 22.24 -11.11 0.96
C THR A 279 22.44 -11.51 -0.50
N ASN A 280 22.05 -10.65 -1.45
CA ASN A 280 22.05 -10.94 -2.89
C ASN A 280 21.29 -12.23 -3.27
N ASP A 281 20.18 -12.53 -2.58
CA ASP A 281 19.27 -13.63 -2.94
C ASP A 281 18.33 -13.20 -4.08
N ASP A 282 18.31 -13.96 -5.17
CA ASP A 282 17.53 -13.64 -6.37
C ASP A 282 16.10 -14.24 -6.39
N LYS A 283 15.63 -14.87 -5.30
CA LYS A 283 14.26 -15.44 -5.22
C LYS A 283 13.16 -14.44 -5.63
N TYR A 284 13.35 -13.16 -5.34
CA TYR A 284 12.42 -12.08 -5.70
C TYR A 284 12.09 -12.05 -7.19
N GLN A 285 13.01 -12.46 -8.07
CA GLN A 285 12.83 -12.44 -9.52
C GLN A 285 11.64 -13.29 -9.97
N THR A 286 11.43 -14.43 -9.28
CA THR A 286 10.32 -15.35 -9.57
C THR A 286 9.10 -15.12 -8.68
N ALA A 287 9.29 -14.54 -7.49
CA ALA A 287 8.20 -14.26 -6.57
C ALA A 287 7.41 -12.98 -6.94
N SER A 288 8.09 -11.96 -7.47
CA SER A 288 7.49 -10.68 -7.87
C SER A 288 7.02 -10.72 -9.32
N VAL A 289 5.93 -11.42 -9.60
CA VAL A 289 5.29 -11.42 -10.93
C VAL A 289 4.39 -10.20 -11.10
N ASN A 290 3.87 -9.99 -12.31
CA ASN A 290 2.93 -8.90 -12.57
C ASN A 290 1.50 -9.35 -12.26
N TRP A 291 0.82 -8.56 -11.44
CA TRP A 291 -0.56 -8.76 -11.01
C TRP A 291 -1.45 -7.60 -11.43
N ASN A 292 -2.72 -7.91 -11.63
CA ASN A 292 -3.80 -6.93 -11.62
C ASN A 292 -4.32 -6.81 -10.19
N LEU A 293 -4.15 -5.64 -9.58
CA LEU A 293 -4.48 -5.42 -8.17
C LEU A 293 -5.98 -5.57 -7.92
N ASP A 294 -6.87 -4.98 -8.74
CA ASP A 294 -8.34 -5.09 -8.60
C ASP A 294 -8.89 -6.53 -8.55
N THR A 295 -8.18 -7.48 -9.17
CA THR A 295 -8.63 -8.87 -9.26
C THR A 295 -7.78 -9.84 -8.46
N GLY A 296 -6.59 -9.41 -8.02
CA GLY A 296 -5.56 -10.24 -7.42
C GLY A 296 -5.08 -11.42 -8.28
N ARG A 297 -5.23 -11.31 -9.60
CA ARG A 297 -4.78 -12.34 -10.57
C ARG A 297 -3.44 -11.94 -11.19
N ASP A 298 -2.58 -12.92 -11.46
CA ASP A 298 -1.40 -12.75 -12.31
C ASP A 298 -1.77 -12.72 -13.81
N VAL A 299 -0.76 -12.56 -14.67
CA VAL A 299 -0.91 -12.54 -16.14
C VAL A 299 -1.51 -13.84 -16.71
N ASP A 300 -1.40 -14.95 -15.99
CA ASP A 300 -1.95 -16.26 -16.37
C ASP A 300 -3.35 -16.50 -15.77
N GLY A 301 -3.89 -15.52 -15.03
CA GLY A 301 -5.21 -15.58 -14.40
C GLY A 301 -5.24 -16.28 -13.04
N ASN A 302 -4.09 -16.60 -12.44
CA ASN A 302 -4.02 -17.31 -11.16
C ASN A 302 -4.12 -16.38 -9.95
N TYR A 303 -4.80 -16.85 -8.89
CA TYR A 303 -4.75 -16.22 -7.58
C TYR A 303 -3.48 -16.64 -6.82
N VAL A 304 -2.37 -15.93 -7.03
CA VAL A 304 -1.03 -16.31 -6.54
C VAL A 304 -1.00 -16.54 -5.03
N TYR A 305 -1.73 -15.73 -4.27
CA TYR A 305 -1.78 -15.77 -2.80
C TYR A 305 -2.89 -16.65 -2.21
N TRP A 306 -3.64 -17.36 -3.06
CA TRP A 306 -4.74 -18.24 -2.66
C TRP A 306 -4.52 -19.69 -3.07
N LYS A 307 -3.27 -20.13 -3.15
CA LYS A 307 -2.92 -21.54 -3.34
C LYS A 307 -2.96 -22.26 -1.98
N SER A 308 -3.45 -23.50 -1.96
CA SER A 308 -3.32 -24.37 -0.79
C SER A 308 -1.83 -24.54 -0.46
N PRO A 309 -1.43 -24.59 0.82
CA PRO A 309 -0.08 -24.99 1.18
C PRO A 309 0.24 -26.34 0.53
N ALA A 310 1.39 -26.43 -0.12
CA ALA A 310 1.92 -27.69 -0.63
C ALA A 310 2.38 -28.59 0.51
#